data_AF-A0AB34HFE9-F1
#
_entry.id   AF-A0AB34HFE9-F1
#
_cell.length_a   1.000
_cell.length_b   1.000
_cell.length_c   1.000
_cell.angle_alpha   90.00
_cell.angle_beta   90.00
_cell.angle_gamma   90.00
#
_symmetry.space_group_name_H-M   'P 1'
#
loop_
_entity.id
_entity.type
_entity.pdbx_description
1 polymer ?
#
loop_
_entity_poly.entity_id
_entity_poly.type
_entity_poly.pdbx_seq_one_letter_code
_entity_poly.pdbx_strand_id
1 'polypeptide(L)'
;MVEWLGHTNATVEDIYCEGPPEYKKRKINSLSSKDFDCIITEFAKSQDLPFQSLSIDTFSYMNDEYVVIAQPFTGKCIFLEWDHVEKTFRNYDNITGTSTVVCKPIVIETQLYVIMAQLFGGSHIYKRDSFANKFIKIQDIEILKIRKPNDIETFKIENNWVNLMLIFEISAMLSYHFKDAVADKA
;
A
#
# COMPACT_ATOMS: atom_id res chain seq x y z
N MET A 1 0.99 -15.05 40.38
CA MET A 1 -0.25 -14.69 41.11
C MET A 1 -1.25 -15.84 41.10
N VAL A 2 -1.68 -16.32 39.92
CA VAL A 2 -2.58 -17.48 39.80
C VAL A 2 -2.03 -18.75 40.46
N GLU A 3 -0.75 -19.03 40.26
CA GLU A 3 -0.06 -20.16 40.93
C GLU A 3 -0.06 -20.04 42.46
N TRP A 4 0.08 -18.81 42.99
CA TRP A 4 0.04 -18.57 44.44
C TRP A 4 -1.36 -18.77 45.01
N LEU A 5 -2.41 -18.36 44.29
CA LEU A 5 -3.81 -18.60 44.71
C LEU A 5 -4.14 -20.09 44.82
N GLY A 6 -3.50 -20.94 44.01
CA GLY A 6 -3.67 -22.39 44.07
C GLY A 6 -2.96 -23.08 45.24
N HIS A 7 -1.98 -22.43 45.88
CA HIS A 7 -1.12 -23.03 46.92
C HIS A 7 -1.16 -22.29 48.26
N THR A 8 -1.85 -21.14 48.34
CA THR A 8 -1.94 -20.36 49.57
C THR A 8 -2.92 -20.98 50.57
N ASN A 9 -2.57 -20.93 51.86
CA ASN A 9 -3.45 -21.32 52.96
C ASN A 9 -4.30 -20.13 53.48
N ALA A 10 -4.17 -18.96 52.86
CA ALA A 10 -4.93 -17.77 53.23
C ALA A 10 -6.31 -17.75 52.57
N THR A 11 -7.32 -17.25 53.28
CA THR A 11 -8.63 -16.98 52.68
C THR A 11 -8.53 -15.77 51.76
N VAL A 12 -8.81 -15.96 50.47
CA VAL A 12 -8.80 -14.90 49.45
C VAL A 12 -10.15 -14.86 48.76
N GLU A 13 -10.75 -13.68 48.66
CA GLU A 13 -12.02 -13.49 47.95
C GLU A 13 -11.86 -13.66 46.43
N ASP A 14 -13.00 -13.80 45.75
CA ASP A 14 -13.06 -13.93 44.31
C ASP A 14 -12.67 -12.63 43.62
N ILE A 15 -11.57 -12.67 42.88
CA ILE A 15 -11.07 -11.54 42.09
C ILE A 15 -11.25 -11.83 40.59
N TYR A 16 -11.57 -10.79 39.84
CA TYR A 16 -11.90 -10.88 38.42
C TYR A 16 -10.91 -10.08 37.58
N CYS A 17 -10.57 -10.57 36.39
CA CYS A 17 -9.73 -9.82 35.45
C CYS A 17 -10.50 -8.63 34.88
N GLU A 18 -9.92 -7.43 34.90
CA GLU A 18 -10.47 -6.27 34.18
C GLU A 18 -10.09 -6.26 32.69
N GLY A 19 -9.01 -6.97 32.34
CA GLY A 19 -8.54 -7.17 30.96
C GLY A 19 -7.43 -8.23 30.90
N PRO A 20 -6.93 -8.59 29.71
CA PRO A 20 -7.34 -8.10 28.37
C PRO A 20 -8.76 -8.60 27.97
N PRO A 21 -9.37 -8.08 26.88
CA PRO A 21 -10.79 -8.32 26.56
C PRO A 21 -11.23 -9.79 26.60
N GLU A 22 -10.37 -10.70 26.17
CA GLU A 22 -10.57 -12.15 26.15
C GLU A 22 -10.65 -12.78 27.55
N TYR A 23 -10.04 -12.16 28.57
CA TYR A 23 -10.14 -12.56 29.98
C TYR A 23 -11.05 -11.64 30.81
N LYS A 24 -11.63 -10.58 30.25
CA LYS A 24 -12.43 -9.62 31.01
C LYS A 24 -13.58 -10.29 31.76
N LYS A 25 -13.74 -9.95 33.04
CA LYS A 25 -14.68 -10.55 34.00
C LYS A 25 -14.50 -12.05 34.25
N ARG A 26 -13.42 -12.68 33.78
CA ARG A 26 -13.08 -14.04 34.20
C ARG A 26 -12.52 -14.02 35.62
N LYS A 27 -12.88 -15.03 36.39
CA LYS A 27 -12.41 -15.20 37.77
C LYS A 27 -10.95 -15.65 37.76
N ILE A 28 -10.06 -14.88 38.37
CA ILE A 28 -8.60 -15.14 38.39
C ILE A 28 -8.31 -16.45 39.14
N ASN A 29 -9.09 -16.77 40.17
CA ASN A 29 -8.93 -17.99 40.96
C ASN A 29 -9.26 -19.27 40.15
N SER A 30 -9.98 -19.17 39.04
CA SER A 30 -10.29 -20.32 38.16
C SER A 30 -9.35 -20.44 36.97
N LEU A 31 -8.39 -19.53 36.82
CA LEU A 31 -7.38 -19.62 35.78
C LEU A 31 -6.23 -20.52 36.25
N SER A 32 -5.48 -21.07 35.32
CA SER A 32 -4.24 -21.80 35.52
C SER A 32 -3.13 -21.19 34.69
N SER A 33 -1.87 -21.51 35.00
CA SER A 33 -0.73 -21.03 34.21
C SER A 33 -0.78 -21.44 32.73
N LYS A 34 -1.52 -22.52 32.39
CA LYS A 34 -1.72 -23.01 31.02
C LYS A 34 -2.75 -22.19 30.24
N ASP A 35 -3.57 -21.43 30.94
CA ASP A 35 -4.63 -20.62 30.32
C ASP A 35 -4.10 -19.30 29.79
N PHE A 36 -2.82 -18.97 29.98
CA PHE A 36 -2.20 -17.75 29.46
C PHE A 36 -1.44 -18.06 28.18
N ASP A 37 -2.04 -17.71 27.05
CA ASP A 37 -1.35 -17.70 25.76
C ASP A 37 -1.04 -16.24 25.40
N CYS A 38 0.17 -15.79 25.70
CA CYS A 38 0.59 -14.41 25.51
C CYS A 38 0.94 -14.11 24.04
N ILE A 39 0.12 -14.60 23.10
CA ILE A 39 0.28 -14.35 21.67
C ILE A 39 -0.52 -13.10 21.33
N ILE A 40 0.20 -11.99 21.18
CA ILE A 40 -0.34 -10.75 20.60
C ILE A 40 0.35 -10.50 19.27
N THR A 41 -0.40 -9.97 18.30
CA THR A 41 0.17 -9.47 17.06
C THR A 41 0.62 -8.03 17.25
N GLU A 42 1.87 -7.73 16.89
CA GLU A 42 2.39 -6.36 16.91
C GLU A 42 3.06 -6.01 15.58
N PHE A 43 3.12 -4.71 15.26
CA PHE A 43 3.90 -4.21 14.14
C PHE A 43 5.37 -4.14 14.54
N ALA A 44 6.11 -5.21 14.25
CA ALA A 44 7.55 -5.22 14.38
C ALA A 44 8.19 -4.43 13.22
N LYS A 45 9.14 -3.57 13.56
CA LYS A 45 9.90 -2.80 12.56
C LYS A 45 10.77 -3.77 11.73
N SER A 46 10.59 -3.76 10.41
CA SER A 46 11.40 -4.55 9.48
C SER A 46 12.69 -3.82 9.10
N GLN A 47 12.58 -2.65 8.46
CA GLN A 47 13.72 -1.86 7.99
C GLN A 47 13.37 -0.37 7.85
N ASP A 48 14.40 0.49 7.82
CA ASP A 48 14.28 1.89 7.38
C ASP A 48 14.91 2.03 5.99
N LEU A 49 14.19 2.65 5.07
CA LEU A 49 14.75 3.02 3.77
C LEU A 49 15.45 4.39 3.89
N PRO A 50 16.68 4.57 3.39
CA PRO A 50 17.50 5.77 3.65
C PRO A 50 17.11 6.95 2.74
N PHE A 51 15.82 7.19 2.57
CA PHE A 51 15.29 8.24 1.73
C PHE A 51 13.87 8.65 2.15
N GLN A 52 13.43 9.82 1.69
CA GLN A 52 12.09 10.33 1.95
C GLN A 52 11.10 9.85 0.88
N SER A 53 9.84 9.73 1.27
CA SER A 53 8.72 9.36 0.41
C SER A 53 7.53 10.28 0.67
N LEU A 54 6.66 10.44 -0.33
CA LEU A 54 5.38 11.15 -0.16
C LEU A 54 4.17 10.22 -0.27
N SER A 55 4.16 9.32 -1.25
CA SER A 55 3.14 8.29 -1.39
C SER A 55 3.77 6.92 -1.58
N ILE A 56 3.06 5.88 -1.15
CA ILE A 56 3.44 4.48 -1.30
C ILE A 56 2.20 3.72 -1.76
N ASP A 57 2.32 2.96 -2.85
CA ASP A 57 1.28 2.07 -3.34
C ASP A 57 1.85 0.66 -3.53
N THR A 58 0.98 -0.34 -3.55
CA THR A 58 1.34 -1.76 -3.76
C THR A 58 0.56 -2.33 -4.92
N PHE A 59 1.13 -3.29 -5.64
CA PHE A 59 0.45 -3.98 -6.74
C PHE A 59 1.05 -5.36 -6.98
N SER A 60 0.19 -6.29 -7.39
CA SER A 60 0.61 -7.61 -7.85
C SER A 60 0.73 -7.60 -9.38
N TYR A 61 1.87 -8.03 -9.91
CA TYR A 61 2.11 -8.11 -11.36
C TYR A 61 2.84 -9.42 -11.68
N MET A 62 2.35 -10.18 -12.66
CA MET A 62 2.97 -11.46 -13.04
C MET A 62 3.18 -12.44 -11.87
N ASN A 63 2.26 -12.44 -10.90
CA ASN A 63 2.28 -13.25 -9.67
C ASN A 63 3.33 -12.87 -8.62
N ASP A 64 4.04 -11.76 -8.81
CA ASP A 64 4.95 -11.18 -7.82
C ASP A 64 4.36 -9.91 -7.20
N GLU A 65 4.82 -9.58 -5.98
CA GLU A 65 4.39 -8.41 -5.22
C GLU A 65 5.39 -7.27 -5.32
N TYR A 66 4.87 -6.09 -5.61
CA TYR A 66 5.67 -4.88 -5.81
C TYR A 66 5.16 -3.73 -4.96
N VAL A 67 6.08 -2.83 -4.64
CA VAL A 67 5.81 -1.57 -3.96
C VAL A 67 6.31 -0.45 -4.85
N VAL A 68 5.53 0.61 -5.03
CA VAL A 68 5.98 1.83 -5.69
C VAL A 68 6.00 2.99 -4.70
N ILE A 69 7.10 3.73 -4.68
CA ILE A 69 7.34 4.84 -3.76
C ILE A 69 7.59 6.12 -4.55
N ALA A 70 6.77 7.14 -4.31
CA ALA A 70 6.95 8.46 -4.88
C ALA A 70 7.93 9.30 -4.05
N GLN A 71 8.98 9.81 -4.69
CA GLN A 71 9.96 10.71 -4.11
C GLN A 71 9.89 12.11 -4.73
N PRO A 72 9.38 13.12 -4.00
CA PRO A 72 9.18 14.45 -4.56
C PRO A 72 10.48 15.16 -4.92
N PHE A 73 11.47 15.14 -4.03
CA PHE A 73 12.70 15.93 -4.19
C PHE A 73 13.64 15.39 -5.26
N THR A 74 13.69 14.06 -5.42
CA THR A 74 14.47 13.41 -6.48
C THR A 74 13.67 13.24 -7.77
N GLY A 75 12.34 13.40 -7.71
CA GLY A 75 11.42 13.21 -8.82
C GLY A 75 11.27 11.75 -9.25
N LYS A 76 11.60 10.78 -8.40
CA LYS A 76 11.57 9.35 -8.78
C LYS A 76 10.28 8.67 -8.31
N CYS A 77 9.72 7.81 -9.15
CA CYS A 77 8.92 6.67 -8.71
C CYS A 77 9.87 5.47 -8.59
N ILE A 78 10.12 5.01 -7.37
CA ILE A 78 10.95 3.83 -7.11
C ILE A 78 10.06 2.60 -7.05
N PHE A 79 10.35 1.59 -7.86
CA PHE A 79 9.68 0.29 -7.78
C PHE A 79 10.57 -0.66 -6.98
N LEU A 80 9.97 -1.31 -5.99
CA LEU A 80 10.59 -2.35 -5.20
C LEU A 80 9.88 -3.68 -5.49
N GLU A 81 10.66 -4.75 -5.53
CA GLU A 81 10.21 -6.13 -5.70
C GLU A 81 10.55 -6.91 -4.43
N TRP A 82 9.65 -7.81 -4.03
CA TRP A 82 9.90 -8.71 -2.92
C TRP A 82 10.82 -9.87 -3.32
N ASP A 83 11.99 -9.97 -2.68
CA ASP A 83 12.84 -11.16 -2.80
C ASP A 83 12.42 -12.23 -1.78
N HIS A 84 11.87 -13.34 -2.29
CA HIS A 84 11.48 -14.49 -1.49
C HIS A 84 12.66 -15.28 -0.90
N VAL A 85 13.88 -15.10 -1.42
CA VAL A 85 15.10 -15.77 -0.94
C VAL A 85 15.70 -14.99 0.24
N GLU A 86 16.04 -13.71 0.04
CA GLU A 86 16.64 -12.87 1.09
C GLU A 86 15.61 -12.33 2.08
N LYS A 87 14.31 -12.42 1.76
CA LYS A 87 13.20 -11.86 2.55
C LYS A 87 13.32 -10.33 2.72
N THR A 88 13.73 -9.66 1.65
CA THR A 88 13.96 -8.21 1.61
C THR A 88 13.38 -7.59 0.35
N PHE A 89 13.12 -6.29 0.38
CA PHE A 89 12.75 -5.53 -0.82
C PHE A 89 13.99 -5.09 -1.60
N ARG A 90 14.02 -5.37 -2.90
CA ARG A 90 15.08 -4.95 -3.83
C ARG A 90 14.55 -3.90 -4.80
N ASN A 91 15.45 -3.06 -5.34
CA ASN A 91 15.08 -2.08 -6.36
C ASN A 91 14.82 -2.79 -7.70
N TYR A 92 13.59 -2.70 -8.19
CA TYR A 92 13.14 -3.30 -9.45
C TYR A 92 13.42 -2.37 -10.65
N ASP A 93 12.90 -1.16 -10.60
CA ASP A 93 13.07 -0.15 -11.65
C ASP A 93 12.76 1.25 -11.10
N ASN A 94 13.00 2.29 -11.89
CA ASN A 94 12.67 3.66 -11.53
C ASN A 94 12.08 4.42 -12.73
N ILE A 95 11.03 5.22 -12.48
CA ILE A 95 10.56 6.24 -13.42
C ILE A 95 11.02 7.59 -12.91
N THR A 96 11.58 8.42 -13.79
CA THR A 96 12.02 9.78 -13.46
C THR A 96 11.03 10.81 -13.97
N GLY A 97 10.70 11.75 -13.10
CA GLY A 97 9.93 12.95 -13.37
C GLY A 97 10.49 14.13 -12.57
N THR A 98 9.74 15.22 -12.56
CA THR A 98 9.99 16.43 -11.77
C THR A 98 8.90 16.59 -10.73
N SER A 99 9.27 16.68 -9.44
CA SER A 99 8.34 16.91 -8.32
C SER A 99 7.16 15.94 -8.31
N THR A 100 7.49 14.64 -8.33
CA THR A 100 6.54 13.53 -8.32
C THR A 100 5.77 13.48 -7.00
N VAL A 101 4.45 13.45 -7.09
CA VAL A 101 3.54 13.43 -5.94
C VAL A 101 3.02 12.04 -5.68
N VAL A 102 2.48 11.40 -6.72
CA VAL A 102 1.86 10.08 -6.65
C VAL A 102 2.31 9.24 -7.84
N CYS A 103 2.57 7.96 -7.57
CA CYS A 103 2.88 6.94 -8.57
C CYS A 103 1.85 5.82 -8.45
N LYS A 104 0.69 5.96 -9.10
CA LYS A 104 -0.40 4.99 -8.95
C LYS A 104 -0.25 3.84 -9.94
N PRO A 105 -0.03 2.59 -9.48
CA PRO A 105 0.02 1.43 -10.36
C PRO A 105 -1.40 0.99 -10.72
N ILE A 106 -1.60 0.56 -11.96
CA ILE A 106 -2.85 0.01 -12.47
C ILE A 106 -2.50 -1.24 -13.26
N VAL A 107 -3.04 -2.39 -12.84
CA VAL A 107 -2.93 -3.64 -13.59
C VAL A 107 -4.27 -3.91 -14.24
N ILE A 108 -4.29 -3.86 -15.57
CA ILE A 108 -5.46 -4.21 -16.38
C ILE A 108 -5.10 -5.50 -17.12
N GLU A 109 -5.86 -6.55 -16.81
CA GLU A 109 -5.58 -7.91 -17.27
C GLU A 109 -4.16 -8.34 -16.85
N THR A 110 -3.20 -8.32 -17.79
CA THR A 110 -1.80 -8.70 -17.59
C THR A 110 -0.84 -7.58 -17.94
N GLN A 111 -1.34 -6.36 -18.11
CA GLN A 111 -0.56 -5.18 -18.48
C GLN A 111 -0.47 -4.20 -17.32
N LEU A 112 0.75 -3.77 -17.02
CA LEU A 112 1.02 -2.80 -15.96
C LEU A 112 1.11 -1.40 -16.56
N TYR A 113 0.33 -0.51 -15.97
CA TYR A 113 0.33 0.93 -16.21
C TYR A 113 0.68 1.66 -14.93
N VAL A 114 1.29 2.84 -15.05
CA VAL A 114 1.61 3.69 -13.91
C VAL A 114 1.25 5.12 -14.26
N ILE A 115 0.46 5.76 -13.40
CA ILE A 115 0.16 7.18 -13.51
C ILE A 115 1.10 7.93 -12.59
N MET A 116 1.93 8.77 -13.18
CA MET A 116 2.86 9.63 -12.47
C MET A 116 2.28 11.04 -12.40
N ALA A 117 1.80 11.41 -11.22
CA ALA A 117 1.35 12.76 -10.93
C ALA A 117 2.52 13.66 -10.53
N GLN A 118 2.58 14.86 -11.08
CA GLN A 118 3.65 15.81 -10.83
C GLN A 118 3.11 17.23 -10.59
N LEU A 119 3.76 17.97 -9.69
CA LEU A 119 3.46 19.40 -9.48
C LEU A 119 3.99 20.28 -10.62
N PHE A 120 5.04 19.83 -11.29
CA PHE A 120 5.71 20.57 -12.36
C PHE A 120 6.00 19.64 -13.53
N GLY A 121 5.92 20.16 -14.75
CA GLY A 121 6.17 19.38 -15.98
C GLY A 121 4.94 18.66 -16.54
N GLY A 122 3.82 18.64 -15.80
CA GLY A 122 2.63 17.88 -16.17
C GLY A 122 2.68 16.44 -15.69
N SER A 123 1.52 15.80 -15.64
CA SER A 123 1.41 14.38 -15.25
C SER A 123 1.45 13.48 -16.49
N HIS A 124 1.88 12.23 -16.32
CA HIS A 124 2.06 11.31 -17.44
C HIS A 124 1.58 9.89 -17.10
N ILE A 125 1.23 9.11 -18.13
CA ILE A 125 0.93 7.68 -18.01
C ILE A 125 2.04 6.88 -18.68
N TYR A 126 2.57 5.91 -17.95
CA TYR A 126 3.57 4.96 -18.38
C TYR A 126 2.96 3.57 -18.50
N LYS A 127 3.50 2.78 -19.43
CA LYS A 127 3.19 1.37 -19.62
C LYS A 127 4.46 0.54 -19.42
N ARG A 128 4.37 -0.58 -18.72
CA ARG A 128 5.45 -1.57 -18.65
C ARG A 128 5.50 -2.35 -19.95
N ASP A 129 6.65 -2.30 -20.62
CA ASP A 129 6.92 -3.13 -21.79
C ASP A 129 7.70 -4.38 -21.34
N SER A 130 7.07 -5.55 -21.49
CA SER A 130 7.66 -6.83 -21.10
C SER A 130 8.81 -7.27 -22.01
N PHE A 131 8.85 -6.83 -23.28
CA PHE A 131 9.91 -7.17 -24.22
C PHE A 131 11.14 -6.31 -24.01
N ALA A 132 10.95 -5.00 -23.82
CA ALA A 132 12.03 -4.06 -23.57
C ALA A 132 12.44 -3.97 -22.09
N ASN A 133 11.70 -4.64 -21.21
CA ASN A 133 11.87 -4.65 -19.76
C ASN A 133 12.02 -3.24 -19.16
N LYS A 134 11.17 -2.30 -19.60
CA LYS A 134 11.24 -0.89 -19.20
C LYS A 134 9.86 -0.24 -19.17
N PHE A 135 9.75 0.87 -18.46
CA PHE A 135 8.58 1.75 -18.55
C PHE A 135 8.67 2.68 -19.76
N ILE A 136 7.60 2.73 -20.54
CA ILE A 136 7.46 3.58 -21.73
C ILE A 136 6.36 4.60 -21.47
N LYS A 137 6.66 5.89 -21.64
CA LYS A 137 5.64 6.95 -21.57
C LYS A 137 4.70 6.80 -22.76
N ILE A 138 3.41 6.62 -22.52
CA ILE A 138 2.40 6.41 -23.57
C ILE A 138 1.43 7.59 -23.72
N GLN A 139 1.23 8.39 -22.67
CA GLN A 139 0.28 9.49 -22.70
C GLN A 139 0.72 10.64 -21.79
N ASP A 140 0.53 11.86 -22.28
CA ASP A 140 0.63 13.08 -21.49
C ASP A 140 -0.76 13.48 -20.98
N ILE A 141 -0.86 13.81 -19.69
CA ILE A 141 -2.09 14.30 -19.08
C ILE A 141 -2.08 15.83 -19.20
N GLU A 142 -3.14 16.36 -19.80
CA GLU A 142 -3.22 17.78 -20.17
C GLU A 142 -3.10 18.72 -18.95
N ILE A 143 -2.00 19.48 -18.92
CA ILE A 143 -1.60 20.36 -17.79
C ILE A 143 -2.65 21.45 -17.50
N LEU A 144 -3.39 21.88 -18.52
CA LEU A 144 -4.45 22.88 -18.34
C LEU A 144 -5.62 22.35 -17.51
N LYS A 145 -5.87 21.03 -17.56
CA LYS A 145 -6.89 20.36 -16.75
C LYS A 145 -6.36 19.97 -15.37
N ILE A 146 -5.05 19.73 -15.28
CA ILE A 146 -4.37 19.10 -14.15
C ILE A 146 -3.10 19.89 -13.81
N ARG A 147 -3.21 20.79 -12.81
CA ARG A 147 -2.09 21.68 -12.43
C ARG A 147 -1.33 21.25 -11.19
N LYS A 148 -2.03 20.77 -10.17
CA LYS A 148 -1.46 20.46 -8.85
C LYS A 148 -2.10 19.20 -8.28
N PRO A 149 -1.69 18.03 -8.74
CA PRO A 149 -2.23 16.77 -8.24
C PRO A 149 -1.84 16.61 -6.79
N ASN A 150 -2.79 16.18 -5.96
CA ASN A 150 -2.53 15.83 -4.56
C ASN A 150 -2.68 14.33 -4.32
N ASP A 151 -3.68 13.72 -4.97
CA ASP A 151 -3.99 12.31 -4.76
C ASP A 151 -4.55 11.65 -6.04
N ILE A 152 -4.39 10.33 -6.13
CA ILE A 152 -4.89 9.50 -7.23
C ILE A 152 -5.56 8.26 -6.66
N GLU A 153 -6.82 8.07 -7.05
CA GLU A 153 -7.54 6.85 -6.76
C GLU A 153 -8.07 6.14 -8.00
N THR A 154 -8.10 4.82 -7.91
CA THR A 154 -8.46 3.94 -9.02
C THR A 154 -9.58 3.01 -8.58
N PHE A 155 -10.62 2.90 -9.38
CA PHE A 155 -11.72 1.98 -9.10
C PHE A 155 -12.28 1.40 -10.40
N LYS A 156 -12.93 0.25 -10.30
CA LYS A 156 -13.59 -0.41 -11.42
C LYS A 156 -15.10 -0.33 -11.20
N ILE A 157 -15.84 0.25 -12.16
CA ILE A 157 -17.32 0.25 -12.15
C ILE A 157 -17.80 -0.69 -13.24
N GLU A 158 -18.53 -1.72 -12.84
CA GLU A 158 -19.00 -2.80 -13.70
C GLU A 158 -17.83 -3.48 -14.45
N ASN A 159 -18.11 -4.54 -15.21
CA ASN A 159 -17.02 -5.28 -15.89
C ASN A 159 -16.28 -4.47 -16.96
N ASN A 160 -16.64 -3.20 -17.16
CA ASN A 160 -16.35 -2.54 -18.41
C ASN A 160 -15.14 -1.62 -18.39
N TRP A 161 -14.77 -0.91 -17.31
CA TRP A 161 -13.60 -0.02 -17.37
C TRP A 161 -12.98 0.27 -15.99
N VAL A 162 -11.66 0.50 -15.94
CA VAL A 162 -11.00 1.16 -14.80
C VAL A 162 -11.24 2.66 -14.94
N ASN A 163 -12.02 3.20 -14.01
CA ASN A 163 -12.20 4.63 -13.86
C ASN A 163 -11.13 5.14 -12.91
N LEU A 164 -10.45 6.18 -13.36
CA LEU A 164 -9.42 6.86 -12.61
C LEU A 164 -10.01 8.15 -12.06
N MET A 165 -10.01 8.30 -10.74
CA MET A 165 -10.33 9.56 -10.09
C MET A 165 -9.05 10.22 -9.65
N LEU A 166 -8.72 11.34 -10.29
CA LEU A 166 -7.63 12.20 -9.88
C LEU A 166 -8.19 13.32 -9.02
N ILE A 167 -7.70 13.44 -7.78
CA ILE A 167 -8.10 14.50 -6.87
C ILE A 167 -7.09 15.65 -7.01
N PHE A 168 -7.56 16.75 -7.59
CA PHE A 168 -6.85 18.03 -7.61
C PHE A 168 -7.27 18.88 -6.42
N GLU A 169 -6.44 19.86 -6.06
CA GLU A 169 -6.66 20.82 -4.96
C GLU A 169 -8.14 21.05 -4.61
N ILE A 170 -8.45 20.97 -3.31
CA ILE A 170 -9.61 21.43 -2.48
C ILE A 170 -10.96 21.80 -3.18
N SER A 171 -10.97 22.33 -4.39
CA SER A 171 -12.14 22.77 -5.15
C SER A 171 -12.53 21.94 -6.39
N ALA A 172 -11.73 20.98 -6.89
CA ALA A 172 -12.08 20.24 -8.11
C ALA A 172 -11.61 18.78 -8.18
N MET A 173 -12.54 17.89 -8.57
CA MET A 173 -12.30 16.47 -8.84
C MET A 173 -12.43 16.23 -10.34
N LEU A 174 -11.50 15.47 -10.92
CA LEU A 174 -11.54 15.10 -12.35
C LEU A 174 -11.51 13.57 -12.49
N SER A 175 -12.50 13.04 -13.21
CA SER A 175 -12.59 11.61 -13.55
C SER A 175 -12.08 11.36 -14.96
N TYR A 176 -11.24 10.35 -15.12
CA TYR A 176 -10.75 9.86 -16.40
C TYR A 176 -11.22 8.42 -16.60
N HIS A 177 -11.59 8.11 -17.83
CA HIS A 177 -11.85 6.75 -18.27
C HIS A 177 -10.60 6.22 -18.96
N PHE A 178 -9.98 5.19 -18.40
CA PHE A 178 -8.90 4.51 -19.08
C PHE A 178 -9.51 3.55 -20.10
N LYS A 179 -9.19 3.73 -21.39
CA LYS A 179 -9.55 2.80 -22.46
C LYS A 179 -8.29 2.19 -23.05
N ASP A 180 -8.12 0.88 -22.87
CA ASP A 180 -7.05 0.16 -23.58
C ASP A 180 -7.50 -0.12 -25.02
N ALA A 181 -6.89 0.57 -25.98
CA ALA A 181 -7.22 0.42 -27.40
C ALA A 181 -6.87 -0.97 -27.96
N VAL A 182 -6.12 -1.81 -27.21
CA VAL A 182 -5.76 -3.17 -27.63
C VAL A 182 -6.85 -4.19 -27.29
N ALA A 183 -7.64 -3.96 -26.23
CA ALA A 183 -8.70 -4.87 -25.81
C ALA A 183 -9.98 -4.76 -26.67
N ASP A 184 -10.23 -3.60 -27.29
CA ASP A 184 -11.40 -3.34 -28.16
C ASP A 184 -11.32 -3.99 -29.56
N LYS A 185 -10.34 -4.88 -29.81
CA LYS A 185 -10.15 -5.60 -31.08
C LYS A 185 -10.46 -7.10 -31.02
N ALA A 186 -11.03 -7.60 -29.93
CA ALA A 186 -11.44 -9.00 -29.79
C ALA A 186 -12.96 -9.17 -29.87
#